data_AF-A0A1W9RZW3-F1
#
_entry.id   AF-A0A1W9RZW3-F1
#
_cell.length_a   1.000
_cell.length_b   1.000
_cell.length_c   1.000
_cell.angle_alpha   90.00
_cell.angle_beta   90.00
_cell.angle_gamma   90.00
#
_symmetry.space_group_name_H-M   'P 1'
#
loop_
_entity.id
_entity.type
_entity.pdbx_description
1 polymer ?
#
loop_
_entity_poly.entity_id
_entity_poly.type
_entity_poly.pdbx_seq_one_letter_code
_entity_poly.pdbx_strand_id
1 'polypeptide(L)' 'MLRDFSTYLSVEKGLSQLSIKAYISDVRIFLDSLGSRDPSRITESDVVDFIKERRE' A
#
# COMPACT_ATOMS: atom_id res chain seq x y z
N MET A 1 -0.31 -7.14 -9.36
CA MET A 1 0.13 -6.58 -8.06
C MET A 1 -1.01 -6.42 -7.06
N LEU A 2 -1.88 -5.40 -7.15
CA LEU A 2 -2.91 -5.20 -6.11
C LEU A 2 -3.93 -6.35 -5.99
N ARG A 3 -4.26 -6.99 -7.11
CA ARG A 3 -5.12 -8.20 -7.12
C ARG A 3 -4.45 -9.35 -6.38
N ASP A 4 -3.18 -9.60 -6.69
CA ASP A 4 -2.38 -10.68 -6.07
C ASP A 4 -2.18 -10.41 -4.57
N PHE A 5 -1.96 -9.14 -4.20
CA PHE A 5 -1.85 -8.72 -2.81
C PHE A 5 -3.17 -8.89 -2.06
N SER A 6 -4.31 -8.52 -2.66
CA SER A 6 -5.64 -8.77 -2.07
C SER A 6 -5.89 -10.26 -1.86
N THR A 7 -5.57 -11.10 -2.86
CA THR A 7 -5.66 -12.55 -2.75
C THR A 7 -4.76 -13.09 -1.64
N TYR A 8 -3.52 -12.62 -1.53
CA TYR A 8 -2.61 -12.98 -0.43
C TYR A 8 -3.20 -12.64 0.94
N LEU A 9 -3.69 -11.41 1.13
CA LEU A 9 -4.30 -10.99 2.39
C LEU A 9 -5.55 -11.82 2.73
N SER A 10 -6.32 -12.22 1.73
CA SER A 10 -7.52 -13.03 1.91
C SER A 10 -7.22 -14.50 2.19
N VAL A 11 -6.33 -15.13 1.42
CA VAL A 11 -6.11 -16.58 1.43
C VAL A 11 -5.03 -16.96 2.44
N GLU A 12 -3.88 -16.31 2.36
CA GLU A 12 -2.71 -16.67 3.16
C GLU A 12 -2.75 -16.07 4.57
N LYS A 13 -3.33 -14.86 4.70
CA LYS A 13 -3.41 -14.15 5.98
C LYS A 13 -4.77 -14.22 6.65
N GLY A 14 -5.80 -14.68 5.94
CA GLY A 14 -7.16 -14.81 6.48
C GLY A 14 -7.72 -13.51 7.05
N LEU A 15 -7.32 -12.35 6.52
CA LEU A 15 -7.77 -11.06 7.04
C LEU A 15 -9.25 -10.83 6.75
N SER A 16 -9.89 -10.02 7.61
CA SER A 16 -11.26 -9.58 7.37
C SER A 16 -11.37 -8.76 6.08
N GLN A 17 -12.53 -8.80 5.43
CA GLN A 17 -12.79 -7.99 4.22
C GLN A 17 -12.62 -6.49 4.47
N LEU A 18 -12.93 -6.01 5.68
CA LEU A 18 -12.72 -4.62 6.05
C LEU A 18 -11.23 -4.27 6.11
N SER A 19 -10.43 -5.13 6.74
CA SER A 19 -8.97 -4.97 6.81
C SER A 19 -8.36 -4.98 5.41
N ILE A 20 -8.75 -5.93 4.55
CA ILE A 20 -8.24 -6.00 3.16
C ILE A 20 -8.56 -4.71 2.41
N LYS A 21 -9.79 -4.20 2.52
CA LYS A 21 -10.17 -2.93 1.88
C LYS A 21 -9.35 -1.76 2.39
N ALA A 22 -9.09 -1.67 3.70
CA ALA A 22 -8.23 -0.64 4.28
C ALA A 22 -6.80 -0.72 3.73
N TYR A 23 -6.18 -1.90 3.78
CA TYR A 23 -4.83 -2.10 3.22
C TYR A 23 -4.73 -1.71 1.74
N ILE A 24 -5.70 -2.12 0.91
CA ILE A 24 -5.70 -1.78 -0.51
C ILE A 24 -5.88 -0.27 -0.72
N SER A 25 -6.71 0.38 0.11
CA SER A 25 -6.88 1.83 0.08
C SER A 25 -5.57 2.54 0.41
N ASP A 26 -4.91 2.16 1.50
CA ASP A 26 -3.66 2.78 1.95
C ASP A 26 -2.54 2.61 0.92
N VAL A 27 -2.39 1.40 0.37
CA VAL A 27 -1.40 1.13 -0.68
C VAL A 27 -1.70 1.95 -1.94
N ARG A 28 -2.96 2.11 -2.36
CA ARG A 28 -3.30 2.95 -3.51
C ARG A 28 -2.90 4.40 -3.28
N ILE A 29 -3.25 4.93 -2.11
CA ILE A 29 -2.95 6.32 -1.75
C ILE A 29 -1.44 6.58 -1.74
N PHE A 30 -0.65 5.61 -1.27
CA PHE A 30 0.80 5.67 -1.31
C PHE A 30 1.36 5.57 -2.74
N LEU A 31 0.84 4.65 -3.56
CA LEU A 31 1.27 4.55 -4.95
C LEU A 31 0.97 5.83 -5.75
N ASP A 32 -0.18 6.46 -5.48
CA ASP A 32 -0.56 7.73 -6.10
C ASP A 32 0.39 8.87 -5.70
N SER A 33 0.90 8.89 -4.45
CA SER A 33 1.88 9.91 -4.01
C SER A 33 3.25 9.74 -4.65
N LEU A 34 3.60 8.53 -5.10
CA LEU A 34 4.86 8.26 -5.79
C LEU A 34 4.89 8.74 -7.26
N GLY A 35 3.73 9.13 -7.81
CA GLY A 35 3.59 9.61 -9.18
C GLY A 35 4.02 8.55 -10.22
N SER A 36 5.06 8.84 -11.00
CA SER A 36 5.56 7.96 -12.07
C SER A 36 6.67 7.00 -11.64
N ARG A 37 6.99 6.91 -10.34
CA ARG A 37 8.04 6.00 -9.85
C ARG A 37 7.61 4.54 -9.96
N ASP A 38 8.58 3.67 -10.25
CA ASP A 38 8.37 2.22 -10.31
C ASP A 38 8.13 1.66 -8.90
N PRO A 39 6.97 1.05 -8.61
CA PRO A 39 6.67 0.49 -7.30
C PRO A 39 7.61 -0.63 -6.85
N SER A 40 8.31 -1.29 -7.79
CA SER A 40 9.30 -2.33 -7.44
C SER A 40 10.60 -1.78 -6.87
N ARG A 41 10.79 -0.45 -6.93
CA ARG A 41 12.00 0.25 -6.47
C ARG A 41 11.75 1.12 -5.24
N ILE A 42 10.61 0.94 -4.57
CA ILE A 42 10.25 1.65 -3.35
C ILE A 42 11.27 1.31 -2.25
N THR A 43 11.78 2.35 -1.59
CA THR A 43 12.67 2.25 -0.44
C THR A 43 11.93 2.57 0.85
N GLU A 44 12.55 2.25 1.99
CA GLU A 44 12.03 2.66 3.29
C GLU A 44 11.91 4.18 3.43
N SER A 45 12.86 4.93 2.84
CA SER A 45 12.83 6.40 2.84
C SER A 45 11.59 6.97 2.16
N ASP A 46 11.15 6.37 1.04
CA ASP A 46 9.92 6.80 0.35
C ASP A 46 8.68 6.66 1.25
N VAL A 47 8.62 5.59 2.05
CA VAL A 47 7.53 5.36 3.02
C VAL A 47 7.59 6.38 4.15
N VAL A 48 8.79 6.66 4.67
CA VAL A 48 8.98 7.65 5.74
C VAL A 48 8.57 9.05 5.28
N ASP A 49 8.96 9.44 4.06
CA ASP A 49 8.63 10.75 3.51
C ASP A 49 7.12 10.89 3.28
N PHE A 50 6.47 9.86 2.72
CA PHE A 50 5.00 9.82 2.60
C PHE A 50 4.28 9.98 3.95
N ILE A 51 4.74 9.30 5.00
CA ILE A 51 4.13 9.40 6.32
C ILE A 51 4.33 10.81 6.91
N LYS A 52 5.47 11.46 6.67
CA LYS A 52 5.72 12.83 7.12
C LYS A 52 4.78 13.83 6.45
N GLU A 53 4.62 13.76 5.13
CA GLU A 53 3.74 14.64 4.35
C GLU A 53 2.27 14.60 4.81
N ARG A 54 1.84 13.51 5.45
CA ARG A 54 0.45 13.31 5.93
C ARG A 54 0.22 13.69 7.39
N ARG A 55 1.27 14.05 8.12
CA ARG A 55 1.18 14.50 9.52
C ARG A 55 1.16 16.02 9.67
N GLU A 56 1.43 16.74 8.60
CA GLU A 56 1.31 18.20 8.47
C GLU A 56 -0.03 18.58 7.84
#